data_AF-A0AAW4DMF2-F1
#
_entry.id   AF-A0AAW4DMF2-F1
#
_cell.length_a   1.000
_cell.length_b   1.000
_cell.length_c   1.000
_cell.angle_alpha   90.00
_cell.angle_beta   90.00
_cell.angle_gamma   90.00
#
_symmetry.space_group_name_H-M   'P 1'
#
loop_
_entity.id
_entity.type
_entity.pdbx_description
1 polymer ?
#
loop_
_entity_poly.entity_id
_entity_poly.type
_entity_poly.pdbx_seq_one_letter_code
_entity_poly.pdbx_strand_id
1 'polypeptide(L)'
;MIRSFLKAGIMEDGLVKPNKIGVPQGGPLSPILFNIYLDKMDRELEQRGLRFVRYADDCNIFVKSEKAANSVMKSISSWLERKLFLKVNATKTKVVRPTKSNFLGFTFWKTGEHWQARPGDDRKSKLYNKIRELLCRRKAAAQPLSLVFTKVNQVVRGWINYFKIGNCQEEYTLI
;
A
#
# COMPACT_ATOMS: atom_id res chain seq x y z
N MET A 1 13.34 -3.12 27.96
CA MET A 1 12.25 -3.95 27.38
C MET A 1 12.22 -3.93 25.85
N ILE A 2 12.14 -2.80 25.15
CA ILE A 2 12.07 -2.75 23.67
C ILE A 2 13.32 -3.35 22.99
N ARG A 3 14.52 -3.07 23.51
CA ARG A 3 15.79 -3.63 23.02
C ARG A 3 15.84 -5.16 23.11
N SER A 4 15.20 -5.75 24.12
CA SER A 4 15.12 -7.20 24.30
C SER A 4 14.19 -7.84 23.27
N PHE A 5 13.10 -7.14 22.90
CA PHE A 5 12.19 -7.55 21.82
C PHE A 5 12.87 -7.52 20.44
N LEU A 6 13.69 -6.50 20.16
CA LEU A 6 14.43 -6.38 18.90
C LEU A 6 15.56 -7.41 18.77
N LYS A 7 16.18 -7.79 19.89
CA LYS A 7 17.24 -8.81 19.96
C LYS A 7 16.70 -10.24 20.05
N ALA A 8 15.39 -10.43 20.15
CA ALA A 8 14.79 -11.76 20.18
C ALA A 8 15.19 -12.50 18.90
N GLY A 9 15.76 -13.70 19.06
CA GLY A 9 16.21 -14.52 17.94
C GLY A 9 15.04 -14.95 17.07
N ILE A 10 15.29 -15.09 15.77
CA ILE A 10 14.31 -15.63 14.83
C ILE A 10 14.53 -17.14 14.82
N MET A 11 13.46 -17.90 15.06
CA MET A 11 13.49 -19.35 14.93
C MET A 11 13.19 -19.70 13.46
N GLU A 12 14.21 -20.19 12.76
CA GLU A 12 14.10 -20.74 11.40
C GLU A 12 14.56 -22.21 11.45
N ASP A 13 13.72 -23.12 10.96
CA ASP A 13 14.02 -24.56 10.85
C ASP A 13 14.56 -25.20 12.14
N GLY A 14 14.01 -24.80 13.30
CA GLY A 14 14.39 -25.32 14.62
C GLY A 14 15.68 -24.72 15.22
N LEU A 15 16.36 -23.81 14.51
CA LEU A 15 17.54 -23.11 15.00
C LEU A 15 17.23 -21.65 15.31
N VAL A 16 17.64 -21.19 16.50
CA VAL A 16 17.50 -19.78 16.91
C VAL A 16 18.66 -18.98 16.33
N LYS A 17 18.39 -18.22 15.27
CA LYS A 17 19.36 -17.27 14.72
C LYS A 17 19.28 -15.94 15.47
N PRO A 18 20.41 -15.35 15.89
CA PRO A 18 20.41 -14.03 16.50
C PRO A 18 19.93 -12.98 15.49
N ASN A 19 18.89 -12.22 15.87
CA ASN A 19 18.35 -11.16 15.03
C ASN A 19 19.28 -9.93 15.08
N LYS A 20 20.10 -9.77 14.03
CA LYS A 20 21.05 -8.65 13.91
C LYS A 20 20.42 -7.41 13.27
N ILE A 21 19.38 -7.56 12.43
CA ILE A 21 18.75 -6.48 11.66
C ILE A 21 17.26 -6.79 11.49
N GLY A 22 16.41 -5.86 11.92
CA GLY A 22 14.96 -5.92 11.70
C GLY A 22 14.15 -6.25 12.95
N VAL A 23 12.83 -6.04 12.87
CA VAL A 23 11.87 -6.41 13.92
C VAL A 23 11.29 -7.78 13.54
N PRO A 24 11.09 -8.72 14.47
CA PRO A 24 10.38 -9.97 14.18
C PRO A 24 9.04 -9.67 13.50
N GLN A 25 8.84 -10.20 12.29
CA GLN A 25 7.59 -10.01 11.56
C GLN A 25 6.46 -10.71 12.32
N GLY A 26 5.42 -9.96 12.72
CA GLY A 26 4.30 -10.48 13.51
C GLY A 26 4.25 -10.01 14.97
N GLY A 27 5.27 -9.30 15.46
CA GLY A 27 5.17 -8.64 16.77
C GLY A 27 4.17 -7.47 16.73
N PRO A 28 3.23 -7.34 17.69
CA PRO A 28 2.24 -6.25 17.69
C PRO A 28 2.88 -4.85 17.78
N LEU A 29 4.13 -4.78 18.25
CA LEU A 29 4.93 -3.55 18.35
C LEU A 29 5.61 -3.13 17.05
N SER A 30 5.76 -4.03 16.08
CA SER A 30 6.49 -3.77 14.84
C SER A 30 5.93 -2.59 14.02
N PRO A 31 4.59 -2.47 13.82
CA PRO A 31 4.02 -1.36 13.05
C PRO A 31 4.29 0.01 13.69
N ILE A 32 4.26 0.09 15.03
CA ILE A 32 4.50 1.34 15.77
C ILE A 32 5.97 1.74 15.69
N LEU A 33 6.89 0.78 15.92
CA LEU A 33 8.32 1.04 15.86
C LEU A 33 8.76 1.49 14.46
N PHE A 34 8.17 0.90 13.41
CA PHE A 34 8.44 1.30 12.04
C PHE A 34 7.96 2.74 11.75
N ASN A 35 6.77 3.12 12.23
CA ASN A 35 6.27 4.48 12.07
C ASN A 35 7.13 5.51 12.80
N ILE A 36 7.60 5.22 14.02
CA ILE A 36 8.51 6.10 14.76
C ILE A 36 9.86 6.22 14.05
N TYR A 37 10.36 5.11 13.48
CA TYR A 37 11.62 5.11 12.74
C TYR A 37 11.55 6.01 11.49
N LEU A 38 10.43 5.94 10.77
CA LEU A 38 10.19 6.72 9.55
C LEU A 38 9.81 8.18 9.81
N ASP A 39 9.46 8.58 11.04
CA ASP A 39 9.22 9.99 11.40
C ASP A 39 10.41 10.90 11.02
N LYS A 40 11.64 10.38 11.11
CA LYS A 40 12.84 11.12 10.68
C LYS A 40 12.83 11.43 9.19
N MET A 41 12.32 10.51 8.36
CA MET A 41 12.18 10.73 6.92
C MET A 41 11.11 11.78 6.66
N ASP A 42 9.98 11.72 7.36
CA ASP A 42 8.88 12.69 7.21
C ASP A 42 9.38 14.12 7.50
N ARG A 43 10.09 14.31 8.61
CA ARG A 43 10.69 15.62 8.97
C ARG A 43 11.68 16.14 7.93
N GLU A 44 12.50 15.26 7.35
CA GLU A 44 13.44 15.64 6.30
C GLU A 44 12.70 16.10 5.03
N LEU A 45 11.60 15.45 4.67
CA LEU A 45 10.77 15.84 3.53
C LEU A 45 10.07 17.19 3.77
N GLU A 46 9.57 17.40 5.00
CA GLU A 46 8.96 18.67 5.42
C GLU A 46 9.97 19.83 5.41
N GLN A 47 11.18 19.61 5.94
CA GLN A 47 12.26 20.62 5.92
C GLN A 47 12.64 21.02 4.50
N ARG A 48 12.55 20.10 3.54
CA ARG A 48 12.77 20.36 2.11
C ARG A 48 11.58 21.01 1.41
N GLY A 49 10.45 21.20 2.11
CA GLY A 49 9.22 21.77 1.56
C GLY A 49 8.55 20.88 0.50
N LEU A 50 8.79 19.57 0.54
CA LEU A 50 8.24 18.63 -0.44
C LEU A 50 6.79 18.26 -0.07
N ARG A 51 5.95 18.10 -1.10
CA ARG A 51 4.59 17.55 -0.94
C ARG A 51 4.68 16.03 -1.02
N PHE A 52 4.32 15.33 0.05
CA PHE A 52 4.38 13.87 0.07
C PHE A 52 3.19 13.28 0.83
N VAL A 53 2.94 11.99 0.58
CA VAL A 53 1.96 11.17 1.30
C VAL A 53 2.64 9.84 1.61
N ARG A 54 2.63 9.45 2.88
CA ARG A 54 3.19 8.19 3.36
C ARG A 54 2.09 7.31 3.94
N TYR A 55 2.10 6.04 3.57
CA TYR A 55 1.27 5.00 4.17
C TYR A 55 2.14 3.79 4.50
N ALA A 56 2.37 3.55 5.79
CA ALA A 56 3.33 2.55 6.26
C ALA A 56 4.72 2.72 5.58
N ASP A 57 5.13 1.74 4.77
CA ASP A 57 6.39 1.71 4.01
C ASP A 57 6.31 2.37 2.63
N ASP A 58 5.10 2.55 2.09
CA ASP A 58 4.89 3.19 0.79
C ASP A 58 4.81 4.72 0.94
N CYS A 59 5.74 5.43 0.30
CA CYS A 59 5.78 6.90 0.28
C CYS A 59 5.76 7.43 -1.15
N ASN A 60 4.83 8.35 -1.41
CA ASN A 60 4.72 9.07 -2.68
C ASN A 60 5.11 10.54 -2.49
N ILE A 61 5.96 11.04 -3.38
CA ILE A 61 6.43 12.43 -3.35
C ILE A 61 6.00 13.11 -4.66
N PHE A 62 5.32 14.24 -4.53
CA PHE A 62 4.74 14.98 -5.65
C PHE A 62 5.63 16.17 -6.00
N VAL A 63 6.03 16.24 -7.27
CA VAL A 63 6.89 17.29 -7.81
C VAL A 63 6.35 17.78 -9.16
N LYS A 64 6.74 19.00 -9.54
CA LYS A 64 6.25 19.65 -10.76
C LYS A 64 6.89 19.13 -12.06
N SER A 65 8.11 18.59 -12.00
CA SER A 65 8.85 18.16 -13.19
C SER A 65 9.57 16.83 -12.99
N GLU A 66 9.75 16.10 -14.09
CA GLU A 66 10.46 14.82 -14.09
C GLU A 66 11.95 14.97 -13.73
N LYS A 67 12.58 16.07 -14.14
CA LYS A 67 13.95 16.40 -13.74
C LYS A 67 14.07 16.61 -12.22
N ALA A 68 13.11 17.32 -11.62
CA ALA A 68 13.03 17.48 -10.17
C ALA A 68 12.78 16.12 -9.49
N ALA A 69 11.90 15.29 -10.04
CA ALA A 69 11.61 13.95 -9.50
C ALA A 69 12.87 13.09 -9.41
N ASN A 70 13.64 13.03 -10.49
CA ASN A 70 14.88 12.27 -10.54
C ASN A 70 15.94 12.81 -9.56
N SER A 71 16.04 14.14 -9.43
CA SER A 71 16.97 14.77 -8.47
C SER A 71 16.57 14.48 -7.02
N VAL A 72 15.28 14.62 -6.69
CA VAL A 72 14.71 14.35 -5.36
C VAL A 72 14.85 12.87 -5.02
N MET A 73 14.54 11.97 -5.94
CA MET A 73 14.70 10.53 -5.77
C MET A 73 16.15 10.16 -5.43
N LYS A 74 17.14 10.65 -6.19
CA LYS A 74 18.56 10.40 -5.90
C LYS A 74 18.97 10.95 -4.53
N SER A 75 18.55 12.17 -4.21
CA SER A 75 18.89 12.84 -2.95
C SER A 75 18.31 12.11 -1.74
N ILE A 76 17.06 11.68 -1.81
CA ILE A 76 16.38 10.96 -0.73
C ILE A 76 16.95 9.56 -0.57
N SER A 77 17.18 8.82 -1.67
CA SER A 77 17.81 7.49 -1.59
C SER A 77 19.18 7.56 -0.90
N SER A 78 20.01 8.54 -1.25
CA SER A 78 21.30 8.75 -0.58
C SER A 78 21.14 9.15 0.90
N TRP A 79 20.10 9.90 1.25
CA TRP A 79 19.83 10.26 2.64
C TRP A 79 19.36 9.06 3.46
N LEU A 80 18.46 8.23 2.90
CA LEU A 80 17.95 7.01 3.52
C LEU A 80 19.07 6.01 3.81
N GLU A 81 19.98 5.81 2.85
CA GLU A 81 21.11 4.91 3.02
C GLU A 81 22.10 5.41 4.09
N ARG A 82 22.36 6.72 4.14
CA ARG A 82 23.33 7.30 5.09
C ARG A 82 22.79 7.45 6.52
N LYS A 83 21.50 7.79 6.67
CA LYS A 83 20.91 8.16 7.97
C LYS A 83 20.07 7.04 8.59
N LEU A 84 19.36 6.29 7.75
CA LEU A 84 18.49 5.21 8.19
C LEU A 84 19.04 3.83 7.81
N PHE A 85 20.19 3.75 7.12
CA PHE A 85 20.79 2.48 6.69
C PHE A 85 19.80 1.55 5.96
N LEU A 86 18.80 2.13 5.30
CA LEU A 86 17.78 1.41 4.54
C LEU A 86 18.19 1.37 3.08
N LYS A 87 18.24 0.17 2.50
CA LYS A 87 18.45 0.00 1.07
C LYS A 87 17.12 0.21 0.34
N VAL A 88 17.07 1.19 -0.55
CA VAL A 88 15.88 1.46 -1.37
C VAL A 88 15.75 0.39 -2.45
N ASN A 89 14.53 -0.13 -2.62
CA ASN A 89 14.24 -1.08 -3.68
C ASN A 89 14.05 -0.32 -5.01
N ALA A 90 15.14 -0.17 -5.77
CA ALA A 90 15.15 0.55 -7.04
C ALA A 90 14.17 0.01 -8.10
N THR A 91 13.78 -1.27 -8.01
CA THR A 91 12.81 -1.88 -8.92
C THR A 91 11.37 -1.45 -8.61
N LYS A 92 11.07 -1.17 -7.34
CA LYS A 92 9.76 -0.66 -6.89
C LYS A 92 9.67 0.86 -7.04
N THR A 93 10.76 1.58 -6.78
CA THR A 93 10.77 3.04 -6.87
C THR A 93 10.84 3.50 -8.32
N LYS A 94 9.75 4.09 -8.82
CA LYS A 94 9.66 4.58 -10.20
C LYS A 94 9.14 6.01 -10.20
N VAL A 95 9.74 6.85 -11.04
CA VAL A 95 9.17 8.15 -11.39
C VAL A 95 8.07 7.90 -12.40
N VAL A 96 6.83 8.12 -12.00
CA VAL A 96 5.64 7.90 -12.84
C VAL A 96 4.73 9.12 -12.80
N ARG A 97 3.99 9.33 -13.89
CA ARG A 97 2.90 10.31 -13.90
C ARG A 97 1.77 9.81 -12.98
N PRO A 98 1.01 10.72 -12.33
CA PRO A 98 -0.11 10.33 -11.47
C PRO A 98 -1.11 9.39 -12.14
N THR A 99 -1.34 9.56 -13.46
CA THR A 99 -2.23 8.72 -14.28
C THR A 99 -1.78 7.28 -14.47
N LYS A 100 -0.49 6.99 -14.30
CA LYS A 100 0.07 5.64 -14.38
C LYS A 100 0.54 5.13 -13.01
N SER A 101 0.31 5.92 -11.95
CA SER A 101 0.67 5.54 -10.59
C SER A 101 -0.43 4.70 -9.97
N ASN A 102 -0.05 3.70 -9.19
CA ASN A 102 -0.96 2.91 -8.36
C ASN A 102 -0.57 3.12 -6.90
N PHE A 103 -1.44 3.75 -6.13
CA PHE A 103 -1.23 3.99 -4.71
C PHE A 103 -2.41 3.42 -3.92
N LEU A 104 -2.14 2.44 -3.04
CA LEU A 104 -3.16 1.77 -2.23
C LEU A 104 -4.35 1.20 -3.04
N GLY A 105 -4.15 0.91 -4.33
CA GLY A 105 -5.18 0.42 -5.24
C GLY A 105 -5.93 1.51 -6.01
N PHE A 106 -5.55 2.78 -5.84
CA PHE A 106 -6.09 3.92 -6.59
C PHE A 106 -5.10 4.41 -7.66
N THR A 107 -5.67 4.85 -8.77
CA THR A 107 -5.03 5.60 -9.85
C THR A 107 -5.62 7.01 -9.87
N PHE A 108 -4.83 8.01 -10.28
CA PHE A 108 -5.28 9.40 -10.31
C PHE A 108 -5.60 9.85 -11.73
N TRP A 109 -6.78 10.39 -11.96
CA TRP A 109 -7.18 11.00 -13.22
C TRP A 109 -7.42 12.50 -13.06
N LYS A 110 -7.21 13.27 -14.13
CA LYS A 110 -7.49 14.70 -14.14
C LYS A 110 -8.80 14.94 -14.89
N THR A 111 -9.83 15.39 -14.19
CA THR A 111 -11.13 15.76 -14.75
C THR A 111 -11.25 17.28 -14.68
N GLY A 112 -11.03 17.96 -15.82
CA GLY A 112 -10.97 19.43 -15.85
C GLY A 112 -9.79 19.98 -15.05
N GLU A 113 -10.05 20.83 -14.06
CA GLU A 113 -9.02 21.40 -13.17
C GLU A 113 -8.67 20.50 -11.98
N HIS A 114 -9.49 19.51 -11.63
CA HIS A 114 -9.34 18.74 -10.40
C HIS A 114 -8.77 17.34 -10.64
N TRP A 115 -7.96 16.87 -9.69
CA TRP A 115 -7.49 15.49 -9.65
C TRP A 115 -8.48 14.63 -8.86
N GLN A 116 -8.84 13.49 -9.43
CA GLN A 116 -9.76 12.51 -8.84
C GLN A 116 -9.07 11.16 -8.70
N ALA A 117 -9.31 10.48 -7.58
CA ALA A 117 -8.86 9.10 -7.37
C ALA A 117 -9.91 8.12 -7.91
N ARG A 118 -9.46 7.11 -8.66
CA ARG A 118 -10.28 6.01 -9.18
C ARG A 118 -9.64 4.66 -8.84
N PRO A 119 -10.40 3.58 -8.64
CA PRO A 119 -9.83 2.25 -8.51
C PRO A 119 -9.07 1.86 -9.78
N GLY A 120 -7.88 1.27 -9.63
CA GLY A 120 -7.13 0.75 -10.77
C GLY A 120 -7.87 -0.42 -11.45
N ASP A 121 -7.70 -0.58 -12.76
CA ASP A 121 -8.43 -1.58 -13.57
C ASP A 121 -8.23 -3.02 -13.06
N ASP A 122 -7.03 -3.34 -12.58
CA ASP A 122 -6.70 -4.64 -11.98
C ASP A 122 -7.58 -4.99 -10.78
N ARG A 123 -8.09 -3.97 -10.06
CA ARG A 123 -8.91 -4.17 -8.85
C ARG A 123 -10.34 -4.58 -9.20
N LYS A 124 -10.87 -4.08 -10.32
CA LYS A 124 -12.15 -4.54 -10.85
C LYS A 124 -12.04 -6.00 -11.30
N SER A 125 -11.00 -6.34 -12.05
CA SER A 125 -10.77 -7.74 -12.47
C SER A 125 -10.64 -8.69 -11.26
N LYS A 126 -9.92 -8.28 -10.21
CA LYS A 126 -9.83 -9.07 -8.96
C LYS A 126 -11.17 -9.23 -8.24
N LEU A 127 -12.02 -8.20 -8.23
CA LEU A 127 -13.37 -8.30 -7.67
C LEU A 127 -14.20 -9.31 -8.46
N TYR A 128 -14.22 -9.20 -9.79
CA TYR A 128 -14.96 -10.13 -10.65
C TYR A 128 -14.46 -11.56 -10.50
N ASN A 129 -13.14 -11.78 -10.42
CA ASN A 129 -12.57 -13.10 -10.20
C ASN A 129 -12.98 -13.66 -8.84
N LYS A 130 -13.00 -12.84 -7.79
CA LYS A 130 -13.44 -13.27 -6.45
C LYS A 130 -14.92 -13.63 -6.41
N ILE A 131 -15.77 -12.85 -7.10
CA ILE A 131 -17.19 -13.17 -7.27
C ILE A 131 -17.36 -14.46 -8.08
N ARG A 132 -16.59 -14.63 -9.15
CA ARG A 132 -16.60 -15.83 -10.00
C ARG A 132 -16.21 -17.08 -9.23
N GLU A 133 -15.19 -17.01 -8.36
CA GLU A 133 -14.79 -18.10 -7.47
C GLU A 133 -15.88 -18.46 -6.45
N LEU A 134 -16.61 -17.47 -5.92
CA LEU A 134 -17.72 -17.68 -5.01
C LEU A 134 -18.93 -18.31 -5.72
N LEU A 135 -19.16 -17.95 -6.98
CA LEU A 135 -20.23 -18.45 -7.83
C LEU A 135 -19.85 -19.74 -8.59
N CYS A 136 -18.63 -20.27 -8.41
CA CYS A 136 -18.22 -21.52 -9.05
C CYS A 136 -19.20 -22.65 -8.68
N ARG A 137 -19.75 -23.30 -9.71
CA ARG A 137 -20.78 -24.36 -9.61
C ARG A 137 -20.44 -25.44 -8.56
N ARG A 138 -19.16 -25.84 -8.45
CA ARG A 138 -18.70 -26.84 -7.46
C ARG A 138 -18.88 -26.41 -5.99
N LYS A 139 -18.81 -25.11 -5.69
CA LYS A 139 -18.96 -24.57 -4.33
C LYS A 139 -20.38 -24.03 -4.08
N ALA A 140 -20.96 -23.37 -5.07
CA ALA A 140 -22.28 -22.75 -4.95
C ALA A 140 -23.42 -23.79 -4.93
N ALA A 141 -23.30 -24.92 -5.65
CA ALA A 141 -24.32 -25.98 -5.64
C ALA A 141 -24.39 -26.75 -4.31
N ALA A 142 -23.34 -26.68 -3.48
CA ALA A 142 -23.26 -27.34 -2.18
C ALA A 142 -23.75 -26.44 -1.03
N GLN A 143 -24.17 -25.20 -1.30
CA GLN A 143 -24.59 -24.25 -0.26
C GLN A 143 -26.00 -23.68 -0.53
N PRO A 144 -26.75 -23.32 0.51
CA PRO A 144 -27.99 -22.57 0.36
C PRO A 144 -27.74 -21.25 -0.36
N LEU A 145 -28.63 -20.92 -1.30
CA LEU A 145 -28.54 -19.72 -2.12
C LEU A 145 -28.45 -18.43 -1.27
N SER A 146 -29.14 -18.38 -0.13
CA SER A 146 -29.10 -17.27 0.83
C SER A 146 -27.70 -17.00 1.40
N LEU A 147 -26.93 -18.06 1.67
CA LEU A 147 -25.59 -17.97 2.22
C LEU A 147 -24.59 -17.51 1.16
N VAL A 148 -24.79 -17.92 -0.09
CA VAL A 148 -24.01 -17.43 -1.25
C VAL A 148 -24.29 -15.93 -1.47
N PHE A 149 -25.55 -15.51 -1.47
CA PHE A 149 -25.92 -14.09 -1.59
C PHE A 149 -25.35 -13.24 -0.46
N THR A 150 -25.37 -13.74 0.79
CA THR A 150 -24.79 -13.03 1.93
C THR A 150 -23.29 -12.82 1.77
N LYS A 151 -22.56 -13.85 1.32
CA LYS A 151 -21.12 -13.77 1.06
C LYS A 151 -20.78 -12.80 -0.07
N VAL A 152 -21.54 -12.85 -1.17
CA VAL A 152 -21.36 -11.90 -2.28
C VAL A 152 -21.62 -10.47 -1.81
N ASN A 153 -22.71 -10.25 -1.07
CA ASN A 153 -23.02 -8.93 -0.51
C ASN A 153 -21.93 -8.42 0.44
N GLN A 154 -21.33 -9.28 1.27
CA GLN A 154 -20.22 -8.88 2.14
C GLN A 154 -18.99 -8.45 1.33
N VAL A 155 -18.64 -9.19 0.27
CA VAL A 155 -17.52 -8.84 -0.60
C VAL A 155 -17.77 -7.52 -1.34
N VAL A 156 -18.96 -7.35 -1.92
CA VAL A 156 -19.34 -6.13 -2.64
C VAL A 156 -19.39 -4.93 -1.70
N ARG A 157 -20.03 -5.05 -0.53
CA ARG A 157 -20.08 -3.98 0.48
C ARG A 157 -18.69 -3.59 0.97
N GLY A 158 -17.82 -4.56 1.23
CA GLY A 158 -16.44 -4.30 1.64
C GLY A 158 -15.66 -3.56 0.55
N TRP A 159 -15.84 -3.94 -0.71
CA TRP A 159 -15.22 -3.28 -1.85
C TRP A 159 -15.73 -1.84 -2.00
N ILE A 160 -17.06 -1.64 -1.99
CA ILE A 160 -17.67 -0.31 -2.06
C ILE A 160 -17.17 0.57 -0.92
N ASN A 161 -17.17 0.10 0.33
CA ASN A 161 -16.72 0.89 1.47
C ASN A 161 -15.27 1.37 1.33
N TYR A 162 -14.38 0.53 0.79
CA TYR A 162 -12.98 0.89 0.55
C TYR A 162 -12.84 1.90 -0.60
N PHE A 163 -13.53 1.68 -1.73
CA PHE A 163 -13.41 2.51 -2.92
C PHE A 163 -14.35 3.72 -2.96
N LYS A 164 -15.25 3.89 -1.98
CA LYS A 164 -16.14 5.05 -1.81
C LYS A 164 -15.39 6.38 -1.71
N ILE A 165 -14.12 6.33 -1.29
CA ILE A 165 -13.24 7.51 -1.19
C ILE A 165 -12.89 8.06 -2.59
N GLY A 166 -12.85 7.20 -3.61
CA GLY A 166 -12.75 7.62 -5.00
C GLY A 166 -14.09 8.13 -5.50
N ASN A 167 -14.08 9.21 -6.29
CA ASN A 167 -15.31 9.71 -6.92
C ASN A 167 -15.73 8.76 -8.05
N CYS A 168 -16.36 7.66 -7.65
CA CYS A 168 -16.85 6.58 -8.50
C CYS A 168 -18.37 6.69 -8.72
N GLN A 169 -18.95 7.89 -8.63
CA GLN A 169 -20.41 8.07 -8.77
C GLN A 169 -20.97 7.51 -10.08
N GLU A 170 -20.19 7.47 -11.17
CA GLU A 170 -20.61 6.84 -12.44
C GLU A 170 -20.40 5.32 -12.48
N GLU A 171 -19.53 4.75 -11.65
CA GLU A 171 -19.19 3.31 -11.70
C GLU A 171 -20.05 2.45 -10.77
N TYR A 172 -20.70 3.05 -9.76
CA TYR A 172 -21.62 2.33 -8.87
C TYR A 172 -22.95 1.97 -9.55
N THR A 173 -23.31 2.61 -10.66
CA THR A 173 -24.59 2.39 -11.37
C THR A 173 -24.61 1.09 -12.18
N LEU A 174 -23.45 0.44 -12.39
CA LEU A 174 -23.32 -0.79 -13.18
C LEU A 174 -23.15 -2.07 -12.35
N ILE A 175 -23.33 -1.99 -11.02
CA ILE A 175 -23.34 -3.15 -10.10
C ILE A 175 -24.76 -3.32 -9.56
#